data_AF-A0AAY4A049-F1
#
_entry.id   AF-A0AAY4A049-F1
#
_cell.length_a   1.000
_cell.length_b   1.000
_cell.length_c   1.000
_cell.angle_alpha   90.00
_cell.angle_beta   90.00
_cell.angle_gamma   90.00
#
_symmetry.space_group_name_H-M   'P 1'
#
loop_
_entity.id
_entity.type
_entity.pdbx_description
1 polymer ?
#
loop_
_entity_poly.entity_id
_entity_poly.type
_entity_poly.pdbx_seq_one_letter_code
_entity_poly.pdbx_strand_id
1 'polypeptide(L)'
;MPERKWAPFVLSVSAAACLNFFFDPEWSVTAPAGGTAEIRCSYDAGYEGKRKYLCRGECSYGNKDIPIQTEGGQARAEKERYLLYDNATARVFTVTIRNLTPADSGKYWCAVRTHIAAPDIYSQGRLTVTWGKRG
;
A
#
# COMPACT_ATOMS: atom_id res chain seq x y z
N MET A 1 -47.40 26.84 -22.41
CA MET A 1 -46.31 26.08 -21.74
C MET A 1 -46.59 26.13 -20.25
N PRO A 2 -46.92 25.01 -19.58
CA PRO A 2 -47.53 25.05 -18.24
C PRO A 2 -46.55 24.94 -17.06
N GLU A 3 -46.95 25.56 -15.95
CA GLU A 3 -46.84 25.12 -14.55
C GLU A 3 -45.69 24.22 -14.07
N ARG A 4 -44.94 24.72 -13.07
CA ARG A 4 -44.02 23.93 -12.22
C ARG A 4 -44.70 23.52 -10.89
N LYS A 5 -44.96 22.21 -10.70
CA LYS A 5 -45.20 21.47 -9.44
C LYS A 5 -45.05 19.96 -9.76
N TRP A 6 -44.53 19.05 -8.92
CA TRP A 6 -43.77 19.09 -7.65
C TRP A 6 -42.44 18.31 -7.90
N ALA A 7 -41.69 17.60 -7.03
CA ALA A 7 -41.55 17.37 -5.58
C ALA A 7 -40.09 16.86 -5.32
N PRO A 8 -39.51 16.94 -4.11
CA PRO A 8 -38.22 16.32 -3.84
C PRO A 8 -38.33 14.78 -3.69
N PHE A 9 -37.57 14.03 -4.47
CA PHE A 9 -37.36 12.60 -4.21
C PHE A 9 -36.48 12.46 -2.96
N VAL A 10 -37.06 11.88 -1.89
CA VAL A 10 -36.31 11.53 -0.68
C VAL A 10 -35.47 10.29 -0.97
N LEU A 11 -34.26 10.49 -1.49
CA LEU A 11 -33.23 9.47 -1.49
C LEU A 11 -32.78 9.25 -0.05
N SER A 12 -33.35 8.20 0.57
CA SER A 12 -32.92 7.71 1.87
C SER A 12 -31.47 7.25 1.80
N VAL A 13 -30.54 8.12 2.20
CA VAL A 13 -29.14 7.75 2.43
C VAL A 13 -29.11 6.84 3.66
N SER A 14 -29.10 5.53 3.43
CA SER A 14 -29.03 4.54 4.50
C SER A 14 -27.70 4.69 5.24
N ALA A 15 -27.78 5.02 6.53
CA ALA A 15 -26.62 5.38 7.36
C ALA A 15 -25.57 4.25 7.54
N ALA A 16 -25.84 3.05 7.02
CA ALA A 16 -24.88 1.95 6.93
C ALA A 16 -23.77 2.18 5.89
N ALA A 17 -23.93 3.10 4.93
CA ALA A 17 -23.02 3.24 3.79
C ALA A 17 -21.77 4.12 4.05
N CYS A 18 -21.68 4.83 5.18
CA CYS A 18 -20.62 5.84 5.42
C CYS A 18 -19.77 5.62 6.69
N LEU A 19 -19.93 4.51 7.42
CA LEU A 19 -19.24 4.30 8.70
C LEU A 19 -17.90 3.53 8.59
N ASN A 20 -17.54 3.02 7.41
CA ASN A 20 -16.33 2.21 7.20
C ASN A 20 -15.14 2.96 6.57
N PHE A 21 -15.33 4.23 6.16
CA PHE A 21 -14.33 5.06 5.45
C PHE A 21 -12.97 5.27 6.17
N PHE A 22 -12.83 4.83 7.42
CA PHE A 22 -11.58 4.91 8.19
C PHE A 22 -10.66 3.68 8.08
N PHE A 23 -11.07 2.62 7.35
CA PHE A 23 -10.31 1.36 7.26
C PHE A 23 -10.03 0.87 5.84
N ASP A 24 -10.38 1.65 4.81
CA ASP A 24 -10.01 1.33 3.43
C ASP A 24 -8.49 1.44 3.22
N PRO A 25 -7.83 0.45 2.60
CA PRO A 25 -6.40 0.49 2.34
C PRO A 25 -6.06 1.53 1.25
N GLU A 26 -5.01 2.33 1.48
CA GLU A 26 -4.52 3.35 0.54
C GLU A 26 -4.16 2.76 -0.83
N TRP A 27 -3.69 1.50 -0.84
CA TRP A 27 -3.49 0.71 -2.05
C TRP A 27 -3.94 -0.74 -1.87
N SER A 28 -4.46 -1.34 -2.94
CA SER A 28 -4.82 -2.75 -3.01
C SER A 28 -4.27 -3.37 -4.29
N VAL A 29 -3.46 -4.42 -4.16
CA VAL A 29 -2.86 -5.16 -5.29
C VAL A 29 -3.38 -6.59 -5.29
N THR A 30 -3.80 -7.07 -6.46
CA THR A 30 -4.22 -8.45 -6.67
C THR A 30 -3.38 -9.07 -7.78
N ALA A 31 -2.79 -10.23 -7.53
CA ALA A 31 -1.90 -10.92 -8.48
C ALA A 31 -2.02 -12.45 -8.32
N PRO A 32 -1.78 -13.24 -9.37
CA PRO A 32 -1.88 -14.70 -9.29
C PRO A 32 -0.68 -15.33 -8.55
N ALA A 33 -0.89 -16.48 -7.93
CA ALA A 33 0.17 -17.34 -7.41
C ALA A 33 1.15 -17.75 -8.53
N GLY A 34 2.45 -17.81 -8.22
CA GLY A 34 3.56 -17.90 -9.17
C GLY A 34 3.89 -16.58 -9.87
N GLY A 35 2.96 -15.61 -9.87
CA GLY A 35 3.13 -14.30 -10.49
C GLY A 35 4.00 -13.33 -9.70
N THR A 36 3.91 -12.05 -10.07
CA THR A 36 4.62 -10.94 -9.46
C THR A 36 3.64 -9.84 -9.08
N ALA A 37 3.84 -9.22 -7.92
CA ALA A 37 3.11 -8.01 -7.51
C ALA A 37 4.05 -6.80 -7.56
N GLU A 38 3.53 -5.66 -7.98
CA GLU A 38 4.20 -4.35 -7.86
C GLU A 38 3.38 -3.45 -6.95
N ILE A 39 3.95 -3.09 -5.81
CA ILE A 39 3.36 -2.20 -4.81
C ILE A 39 3.99 -0.82 -5.02
N ARG A 40 3.19 0.21 -5.26
CA ARG A 40 3.67 1.59 -5.49
C ARG A 40 3.34 2.46 -4.29
N CYS A 41 4.37 3.05 -3.70
CA CYS A 41 4.33 3.79 -2.45
C CYS A 41 4.73 5.25 -2.71
N SER A 42 3.76 6.17 -2.72
CA SER A 42 4.01 7.62 -2.82
C SER A 42 4.58 8.19 -1.52
N TYR A 43 5.27 9.33 -1.58
CA TYR A 43 5.71 10.07 -0.39
C TYR A 43 5.88 11.58 -0.65
N ASP A 44 5.93 12.36 0.44
CA ASP A 44 6.07 13.82 0.38
C ASP A 44 7.51 14.28 0.08
N ALA A 45 7.65 15.56 -0.32
CA ALA A 45 8.97 16.15 -0.55
C ALA A 45 9.79 16.26 0.75
N GLY A 46 11.11 16.08 0.64
CA GLY A 46 12.04 16.06 1.78
C GLY A 46 12.39 14.65 2.28
N TYR A 47 11.75 13.61 1.75
CA TYR A 47 12.03 12.20 2.09
C TYR A 47 12.81 11.43 1.01
N GLU A 48 13.23 12.08 -0.07
CA GLU A 48 13.93 11.46 -1.22
C GLU A 48 15.17 10.66 -0.78
N GLY A 49 16.07 11.27 -0.01
CA GLY A 49 17.30 10.61 0.48
C GLY A 49 17.11 9.62 1.63
N LYS A 50 15.87 9.34 2.07
CA LYS A 50 15.57 8.54 3.27
C LYS A 50 15.39 7.05 2.96
N ARG A 51 15.73 6.18 3.91
CA ARG A 51 15.45 4.73 3.83
C ARG A 51 13.96 4.48 3.59
N LYS A 52 13.63 3.75 2.53
CA LYS A 52 12.27 3.26 2.22
C LYS A 52 12.19 1.78 2.60
N TYR A 53 11.05 1.30 3.09
CA TYR A 53 10.88 -0.12 3.40
C TYR A 53 9.44 -0.61 3.21
N LEU A 54 9.29 -1.92 2.99
CA LEU A 54 8.02 -2.62 3.07
C LEU A 54 7.94 -3.36 4.41
N CYS A 55 6.80 -3.26 5.08
CA CYS A 55 6.51 -3.95 6.33
C CYS A 55 5.32 -4.91 6.12
N ARG A 56 5.41 -6.14 6.62
CA ARG A 56 4.35 -7.18 6.51
C ARG A 56 3.57 -7.30 7.83
N GLY A 57 2.26 -7.49 7.75
CA GLY A 57 1.40 -7.72 8.92
C GLY A 57 1.20 -6.46 9.78
N GLU A 58 1.52 -6.56 11.07
CA GLU A 58 1.48 -5.42 12.00
C GLU A 58 2.85 -4.74 12.05
N CYS A 59 2.91 -3.47 11.64
CA CYS A 59 4.17 -2.70 11.68
C CYS A 59 4.35 -1.94 13.00
N SER A 60 4.09 -2.59 14.14
CA SER A 60 4.26 -2.02 15.49
C SER A 60 5.72 -1.67 15.81
N TYR A 61 5.97 -0.98 16.93
CA TYR A 61 7.33 -0.83 17.48
C TYR A 61 7.80 -2.16 18.09
N GLY A 62 9.11 -2.43 18.09
CA GLY A 62 9.72 -3.64 18.66
C GLY A 62 9.65 -4.89 17.76
N ASN A 63 8.49 -5.22 17.21
CA ASN A 63 8.29 -6.40 16.34
C ASN A 63 7.81 -5.97 14.94
N LYS A 64 8.74 -5.78 14.00
CA LYS A 64 8.44 -5.48 12.59
C LYS A 64 8.97 -6.59 11.68
N ASP A 65 8.11 -7.20 10.88
CA ASP A 65 8.54 -7.98 9.72
C ASP A 65 8.86 -7.03 8.56
N ILE A 66 10.15 -6.83 8.29
CA ILE A 66 10.65 -5.99 7.20
C ILE A 66 11.31 -6.90 6.16
N PRO A 67 10.55 -7.41 5.16
CA PRO A 67 11.11 -8.23 4.10
C PRO A 67 12.17 -7.50 3.26
N ILE A 68 12.02 -6.19 3.02
CA ILE A 68 12.93 -5.38 2.19
C ILE A 68 13.00 -3.91 2.63
N GLN A 69 14.20 -3.33 2.60
CA GLN A 69 14.51 -1.94 2.97
C GLN A 69 15.70 -1.41 2.15
N THR A 70 15.70 -0.12 1.81
CA THR A 70 16.89 0.58 1.27
C THR A 70 17.76 1.19 2.38
N GLU A 71 19.04 1.36 2.07
CA GLU A 71 19.94 2.19 2.86
C GLU A 71 19.79 3.69 2.59
N GLY A 72 20.34 4.52 3.49
CA GLY A 72 20.27 5.99 3.36
C GLY A 72 20.90 6.46 2.05
N GLY A 73 20.16 7.26 1.27
CA GLY A 73 20.59 7.72 -0.06
C GLY A 73 20.63 6.64 -1.15
N GLN A 74 20.29 5.37 -0.87
CA GLN A 74 20.28 4.32 -1.90
C GLN A 74 18.90 4.18 -2.56
N ALA A 75 18.88 4.30 -3.89
CA ALA A 75 17.67 4.19 -4.71
C ALA A 75 17.23 2.75 -5.03
N ARG A 76 17.97 1.71 -4.59
CA ARG A 76 17.62 0.30 -4.84
C ARG A 76 18.07 -0.60 -3.70
N ALA A 77 17.28 -1.62 -3.39
CA ALA A 77 17.69 -2.79 -2.59
C ALA A 77 17.03 -4.06 -3.14
N GLU A 78 17.69 -5.21 -3.03
CA GLU A 78 17.16 -6.49 -3.51
C GLU A 78 17.54 -7.61 -2.52
N LYS A 79 16.56 -8.44 -2.14
CA LYS A 79 16.71 -9.54 -1.16
C LYS A 79 15.74 -10.66 -1.50
N GLU A 80 16.26 -11.86 -1.75
CA GLU A 80 15.48 -13.06 -2.08
C GLU A 80 14.49 -12.83 -3.25
N ARG A 81 13.18 -12.76 -2.96
CA ARG A 81 12.09 -12.53 -3.92
C ARG A 81 11.69 -11.05 -4.04
N TYR A 82 12.24 -10.18 -3.22
CA TYR A 82 11.87 -8.78 -3.08
C TYR A 82 12.89 -7.85 -3.73
N LEU A 83 12.38 -6.91 -4.52
CA LEU A 83 13.13 -5.78 -5.07
C LEU A 83 12.42 -4.49 -4.65
N LEU A 84 13.15 -3.53 -4.11
CA LEU A 84 12.70 -2.15 -3.88
C LEU A 84 13.50 -1.21 -4.78
N TYR A 85 12.81 -0.38 -5.56
CA TYR A 85 13.41 0.72 -6.32
C TYR A 85 12.70 2.04 -5.99
N ASP A 86 13.46 3.10 -5.72
CA ASP A 86 12.96 4.41 -5.33
C ASP A 86 13.20 5.45 -6.43
N ASN A 87 12.12 5.99 -7.00
CA ASN A 87 12.17 7.09 -7.94
C ASN A 87 11.95 8.42 -7.19
N ALA A 88 13.05 8.99 -6.70
CA ALA A 88 13.08 10.27 -6.00
C ALA A 88 12.43 11.42 -6.79
N THR A 89 12.62 11.48 -8.11
CA THR A 89 12.03 12.52 -8.97
C THR A 89 10.50 12.46 -8.99
N ALA A 90 9.94 11.25 -9.00
CA ALA A 90 8.50 11.02 -8.89
C ALA A 90 7.97 11.03 -7.44
N ARG A 91 8.87 10.94 -6.45
CA ARG A 91 8.59 10.60 -5.04
C ARG A 91 7.68 9.37 -4.89
N VAL A 92 8.02 8.32 -5.63
CA VAL A 92 7.36 7.02 -5.55
C VAL A 92 8.42 5.93 -5.49
N PHE A 93 8.41 5.14 -4.42
CA PHE A 93 9.14 3.87 -4.40
C PHE A 93 8.22 2.71 -4.78
N THR A 94 8.78 1.74 -5.48
CA THR A 94 8.06 0.54 -5.96
C THR A 94 8.71 -0.69 -5.34
N VAL A 95 7.88 -1.57 -4.76
CA VAL A 95 8.30 -2.87 -4.22
C VAL A 95 7.74 -3.97 -5.10
N THR A 96 8.62 -4.70 -5.76
CA THR A 96 8.30 -5.86 -6.60
C THR A 96 8.48 -7.14 -5.77
N ILE A 97 7.44 -7.97 -5.69
CA ILE A 97 7.47 -9.27 -5.00
C ILE A 97 7.26 -10.37 -6.05
N ARG A 98 8.29 -11.18 -6.31
CA ARG A 98 8.30 -12.24 -7.33
C ARG A 98 7.86 -13.59 -6.78
N ASN A 99 7.39 -14.48 -7.67
CA ASN A 99 6.99 -15.86 -7.36
C ASN A 99 6.04 -15.95 -6.17
N LEU A 100 4.89 -15.27 -6.28
CA LEU A 100 3.92 -15.12 -5.18
C LEU A 100 3.32 -16.45 -4.73
N THR A 101 3.13 -16.59 -3.43
CA THR A 101 2.40 -17.70 -2.81
C THR A 101 1.10 -17.19 -2.18
N PRO A 102 0.06 -18.03 -2.01
CA PRO A 102 -1.16 -17.63 -1.29
C PRO A 102 -0.88 -17.07 0.11
N ALA A 103 0.17 -17.56 0.78
CA ALA A 103 0.64 -17.10 2.09
C ALA A 103 1.31 -15.70 2.07
N ASP A 104 1.62 -15.15 0.90
CA ASP A 104 2.04 -13.74 0.76
C ASP A 104 0.84 -12.77 0.80
N SER A 105 -0.40 -13.26 0.81
CA SER A 105 -1.60 -12.42 0.97
C SER A 105 -1.71 -11.84 2.38
N GLY A 106 -2.05 -10.56 2.52
CA GLY A 106 -2.22 -9.95 3.83
C GLY A 106 -2.24 -8.42 3.83
N LYS A 107 -2.18 -7.85 5.05
CA LYS A 107 -1.93 -6.43 5.29
C LYS A 107 -0.43 -6.14 5.15
N TYR A 108 -0.12 -5.01 4.55
CA TYR A 108 1.23 -4.49 4.38
C TYR A 108 1.25 -2.99 4.65
N TRP A 109 2.45 -2.45 4.88
CA TRP A 109 2.69 -1.03 5.01
C TRP A 109 3.89 -0.64 4.15
N CYS A 110 3.68 0.29 3.24
CA CYS A 110 4.76 1.13 2.73
C CYS A 110 5.26 2.00 3.90
N ALA A 111 6.57 2.14 4.07
CA ALA A 111 7.13 2.93 5.18
C ALA A 111 8.32 3.78 4.76
N VAL A 112 8.40 4.99 5.33
CA VAL A 112 9.44 5.99 5.03
C VAL A 112 10.11 6.42 6.33
N ARG A 113 11.43 6.20 6.44
CA ARG A 113 12.20 6.55 7.64
C ARG A 113 12.31 8.06 7.79
N THR A 114 11.81 8.64 8.88
CA THR A 114 11.81 10.10 9.08
C THR A 114 13.12 10.56 9.74
N HIS A 115 13.20 10.55 11.07
CA HIS A 115 14.35 10.90 11.91
C HIS A 115 14.31 10.06 13.20
N ILE A 116 15.42 9.97 13.94
CA ILE A 116 15.50 9.13 15.17
C ILE A 116 14.48 9.56 16.24
N ALA A 117 14.16 10.85 16.32
CA ALA A 117 13.23 11.42 17.30
C ALA A 117 11.77 11.55 16.81
N ALA A 118 11.42 10.94 15.67
CA ALA A 118 10.08 11.03 15.07
C ALA A 118 9.53 9.63 14.70
N PRO A 119 8.20 9.44 14.65
CA PRO A 119 7.62 8.26 14.03
C PRO A 119 7.93 8.24 12.53
N ASP A 120 8.07 7.05 11.96
CA ASP A 120 8.12 6.89 10.50
C ASP A 120 6.73 7.15 9.88
N ILE A 121 6.69 7.52 8.61
CA ILE A 121 5.44 7.62 7.84
C ILE A 121 5.06 6.22 7.36
N TYR A 122 3.77 5.87 7.48
CA TYR A 122 3.22 4.56 7.11
C TYR A 122 1.98 4.72 6.22
N SER A 123 1.97 4.02 5.09
CA SER A 123 0.87 3.95 4.13
C SER A 123 0.35 2.52 4.02
N GLN A 124 -0.87 2.27 4.49
CA GLN A 124 -1.44 0.93 4.61
C GLN A 124 -1.90 0.39 3.25
N GLY A 125 -1.65 -0.89 3.00
CA GLY A 125 -2.26 -1.58 1.87
C GLY A 125 -2.54 -3.05 2.07
N ARG A 126 -3.09 -3.66 1.03
CA ARG A 126 -3.44 -5.08 0.98
C ARG A 126 -2.91 -5.73 -0.29
N LEU A 127 -2.24 -6.87 -0.12
CA LEU A 127 -1.90 -7.77 -1.21
C LEU A 127 -2.84 -8.99 -1.15
N THR A 128 -3.45 -9.33 -2.26
CA THR A 128 -4.31 -10.51 -2.42
C THR A 128 -3.70 -11.41 -3.49
N VAL A 129 -3.24 -12.60 -3.10
CA VAL A 129 -2.70 -13.58 -4.05
C VAL A 129 -3.80 -14.56 -4.43
N THR A 130 -4.25 -14.51 -5.68
CA THR A 130 -5.29 -15.39 -6.20
C THR A 130 -4.71 -16.72 -6.68
N TRP A 131 -5.44 -17.81 -6.49
CA TRP A 131 -5.09 -19.08 -7.14
C TRP A 131 -5.27 -18.94 -8.65
N GLY A 132 -4.24 -19.30 -9.41
CA GLY A 132 -4.43 -19.57 -10.84
C GLY A 132 -5.45 -20.70 -10.99
N LYS A 133 -6.47 -20.51 -11.84
CA LYS A 133 -7.41 -21.59 -12.16
C LYS A 133 -6.61 -22.72 -12.80
N ARG A 134 -6.60 -23.89 -12.15
CA ARG A 134 -6.24 -25.14 -12.83
C ARG A 134 -7.30 -25.37 -13.91
N GLY A 135 -6.85 -25.49 -15.15
CA GLY A 135 -7.63 -26.10 -16.24
C GLY A 135 -7.63 -27.62 -16.13
#